data_AF-A0A2P5HKN9-F1
#
_entry.id   AF-A0A2P5HKN9-F1
#
_cell.length_a   1.000
_cell.length_b   1.000
_cell.length_c   1.000
_cell.angle_alpha   90.00
_cell.angle_beta   90.00
_cell.angle_gamma   90.00
#
_symmetry.space_group_name_H-M   'P 1'
#
loop_
_entity.id
_entity.type
_entity.pdbx_description
1 polymer ?
#
loop_
_entity_poly.entity_id
_entity_poly.type
_entity_poly.pdbx_seq_one_letter_code
_entity_poly.pdbx_strand_id
1 'polypeptide(L)'
;MADENLINLLRKCEVPIDQSSLDAVFQDEEQGRLLSEWAKSHLITDTLLTKNELNSYLALERNGRAESLAASVDLSRVQPSSDQEIMDAIQELNRSTHAINKQTETLRQQQNAVSRLITASSKTGDARSDLEAKRLYEWESSRKALQTNVELLSQGIDYRISELDQGIKDSGKDLANVVDEVFHSDDKLLSSLQKLGLELEMEDREDTEVVSQLREICARLIKYNVECIRTQLDRSYLENLQSSSSSGSETKASKAAISALQEELESLYSEILPVAQMSVEQQWLEPSLRSLSANNGQGLRHAAVSIQYVLDCLDHLQDRIDRVSERVTSFKAHESATGAIISTAKVELSTPVASNTTKDYSTAATLSSPARRFQPADDMMTPAPRRGRTNTQSRRRSSGGTSNETPLEQLLGELGISLPAEDDDPSTTASAQARAALLSRTLAERRQKAADVADSVQSTFEHAATTHLSDARCAIQLIRDSVLAESPYAEVHLVDPGIESSIGVLAQEVHNIANRLEGVESEAATLARGRNAKRDEIISRWARRS
;
A
#
# COMPACT_ATOMS: atom_id res chain seq x y z
N MET A 1 -33.75 120.20 50.50
CA MET A 1 -33.39 119.28 49.38
C MET A 1 -32.91 117.90 49.88
N ALA A 2 -32.53 117.74 51.16
CA ALA A 2 -32.34 116.41 51.77
C ALA A 2 -33.67 115.78 52.25
N ASP A 3 -34.71 116.60 52.34
CA ASP A 3 -35.95 116.35 53.09
C ASP A 3 -36.89 115.37 52.37
N GLU A 4 -37.06 115.51 51.05
CA GLU A 4 -37.98 114.65 50.28
C GLU A 4 -37.48 113.20 50.14
N ASN A 5 -36.17 112.98 50.09
CA ASN A 5 -35.59 111.64 49.94
C ASN A 5 -35.70 110.82 51.22
N LEU A 6 -35.60 111.46 52.39
CA LEU A 6 -35.79 110.80 53.67
C LEU A 6 -37.25 110.40 53.88
N ILE A 7 -38.17 111.32 53.59
CA ILE A 7 -39.61 111.08 53.70
C ILE A 7 -40.05 109.96 52.75
N ASN A 8 -39.48 109.89 51.54
CA ASN A 8 -39.73 108.81 50.59
C ASN A 8 -39.12 107.46 51.00
N LEU A 9 -37.94 107.45 51.66
CA LEU A 9 -37.34 106.22 52.21
C LEU A 9 -38.11 105.70 53.43
N LEU A 10 -38.55 106.59 54.33
CA LEU A 10 -39.35 106.23 55.50
C LEU A 10 -40.75 105.75 55.11
N ARG A 11 -41.35 106.35 54.07
CA ARG A 11 -42.64 105.88 53.50
C ARG A 11 -42.52 104.50 52.84
N LYS A 12 -41.38 104.17 52.25
CA LYS A 12 -41.11 102.82 51.70
C LYS A 12 -40.88 101.76 52.79
N CYS A 13 -40.52 102.17 54.01
CA CYS A 13 -40.27 101.27 55.15
C CYS A 13 -41.49 101.10 56.08
N GLU A 14 -42.66 101.62 55.72
CA GLU A 14 -43.93 101.49 56.47
C GLU A 14 -43.86 101.86 57.97
N VAL A 15 -43.03 102.83 58.34
CA VAL A 15 -42.97 103.34 59.73
C VAL A 15 -43.99 104.47 59.90
N PRO A 16 -44.96 104.39 60.84
CA PRO A 16 -45.91 105.46 61.09
C PRO A 16 -45.22 106.59 61.86
N ILE A 17 -45.02 107.75 61.23
CA ILE A 17 -44.40 108.91 61.89
C ILE A 17 -45.32 110.12 61.82
N ASP A 18 -45.45 110.79 62.97
CA ASP A 18 -46.17 112.03 63.19
C ASP A 18 -45.35 113.21 62.61
N GLN A 19 -45.83 113.78 61.50
CA GLN A 19 -45.08 114.73 60.66
C GLN A 19 -44.66 116.00 61.41
N SER A 20 -45.41 116.38 62.44
CA SER A 20 -45.14 117.54 63.32
C SER A 20 -43.85 117.41 64.13
N SER A 21 -43.45 116.18 64.49
CA SER A 21 -42.24 115.93 65.29
C SER A 21 -40.97 115.93 64.43
N LEU A 22 -41.07 115.51 63.17
CA LEU A 22 -39.97 115.62 62.20
C LEU A 22 -39.67 117.08 61.90
N ASP A 23 -40.70 117.89 61.64
CA ASP A 23 -40.53 119.32 61.35
C ASP A 23 -39.92 120.10 62.53
N ALA A 24 -40.13 119.66 63.78
CA ALA A 24 -39.50 120.24 64.95
C ALA A 24 -38.01 119.87 65.09
N VAL A 25 -37.62 118.65 64.70
CA VAL A 25 -36.22 118.19 64.73
C VAL A 25 -35.41 118.78 63.57
N PHE A 26 -36.05 119.06 62.42
CA PHE A 26 -35.43 119.74 61.28
C PHE A 26 -35.32 121.26 61.42
N GLN A 27 -35.88 121.86 62.49
CA GLN A 27 -35.54 123.25 62.85
C GLN A 27 -34.11 123.37 63.38
N ASP A 28 -33.50 122.27 63.85
CA ASP A 28 -32.08 122.21 64.21
C ASP A 28 -31.28 121.60 63.05
N GLU A 29 -30.64 122.47 62.26
CA GLU A 29 -30.06 122.16 60.95
C GLU A 29 -28.93 121.11 61.01
N GLU A 30 -28.23 121.02 62.15
CA GLU A 30 -27.18 120.02 62.41
C GLU A 30 -27.77 118.63 62.69
N GLN A 31 -28.83 118.55 63.48
CA GLN A 31 -29.49 117.29 63.81
C GLN A 31 -30.22 116.71 62.58
N GLY A 32 -30.81 117.58 61.77
CA GLY A 32 -31.44 117.20 60.51
C GLY A 32 -30.45 116.58 59.51
N ARG A 33 -29.24 117.14 59.37
CA ARG A 33 -28.20 116.56 58.51
C ARG A 33 -27.73 115.21 59.02
N LEU A 34 -27.43 115.09 60.31
CA LEU A 34 -26.97 113.85 60.92
C LEU A 34 -28.03 112.74 60.79
N LEU A 35 -29.31 113.06 61.00
CA LEU A 35 -30.41 112.11 60.79
C LEU A 35 -30.51 111.68 59.32
N SER A 36 -30.28 112.60 58.37
CA SER A 36 -30.32 112.29 56.94
C SER A 36 -29.15 111.42 56.46
N GLU A 37 -27.96 111.62 57.02
CA GLU A 37 -26.79 110.79 56.74
C GLU A 37 -26.93 109.41 57.39
N TRP A 38 -27.39 109.36 58.64
CA TRP A 38 -27.69 108.13 59.37
C TRP A 38 -28.74 107.28 58.65
N ALA A 39 -29.83 107.91 58.20
CA ALA A 39 -30.89 107.22 57.48
C ALA A 39 -30.40 106.68 56.13
N LYS A 40 -29.57 107.42 55.41
CA LYS A 40 -28.95 106.93 54.16
C LYS A 40 -28.01 105.76 54.42
N SER A 41 -27.29 105.75 55.53
CA SER A 41 -26.34 104.67 55.85
C SER A 41 -27.01 103.42 56.45
N HIS A 42 -28.18 103.53 57.07
CA HIS A 42 -28.77 102.43 57.85
C HIS A 42 -30.14 101.95 57.39
N LEU A 43 -30.82 102.65 56.46
CA LEU A 43 -32.07 102.21 55.82
C LEU A 43 -31.81 101.72 54.37
N ILE A 44 -30.86 100.80 54.19
CA ILE A 44 -30.57 100.13 52.91
C ILE A 44 -31.20 98.74 52.94
N THR A 45 -31.55 98.16 51.78
CA THR A 45 -32.19 96.83 51.67
C THR A 45 -31.43 95.69 52.35
N ASP A 46 -30.12 95.84 52.53
CA ASP A 46 -29.26 94.83 53.15
C ASP A 46 -29.20 94.94 54.69
N THR A 47 -29.65 96.06 55.26
CA THR A 47 -29.75 96.29 56.71
C THR A 47 -31.18 96.15 57.26
N LEU A 48 -32.17 95.94 56.36
CA LEU A 48 -33.55 95.68 56.72
C LEU A 48 -33.77 94.17 56.83
N LEU A 49 -34.20 93.70 58.00
CA LEU A 49 -34.53 92.28 58.19
C LEU A 49 -35.69 91.88 57.27
N THR A 50 -35.46 90.87 56.43
CA THR A 50 -36.53 90.26 55.64
C THR A 50 -37.55 89.56 56.57
N LYS A 51 -38.79 89.36 56.12
CA LYS A 51 -39.85 88.77 56.96
C LYS A 51 -39.46 87.41 57.56
N ASN A 52 -38.64 86.62 56.86
CA ASN A 52 -38.14 85.33 57.35
C ASN A 52 -37.03 85.49 58.40
N GLU A 53 -36.16 86.48 58.24
CA GLU A 53 -35.11 86.80 59.22
C GLU A 53 -35.71 87.43 60.48
N LEU A 54 -36.73 88.29 60.35
CA LEU A 54 -37.51 88.83 61.46
C LEU A 54 -38.19 87.71 62.26
N ASN A 55 -38.82 86.75 61.58
CA ASN A 55 -39.41 85.58 62.24
C ASN A 55 -38.35 84.72 62.94
N SER A 56 -37.16 84.58 62.34
CA SER A 56 -36.04 83.83 62.93
C SER A 56 -35.47 84.57 64.16
N TYR A 57 -35.34 85.89 64.10
CA TYR A 57 -34.89 86.73 65.21
C TYR A 57 -35.90 86.71 66.36
N LEU A 58 -37.19 86.88 66.07
CA LEU A 58 -38.27 86.76 67.07
C LEU A 58 -38.31 85.37 67.70
N ALA A 59 -38.02 84.30 66.95
CA ALA A 59 -37.88 82.95 67.49
C ALA A 59 -36.64 82.80 68.38
N LEU A 60 -35.54 83.49 68.07
CA LEU A 60 -34.32 83.50 68.90
C LEU A 60 -34.48 84.34 70.18
N GLU A 61 -35.22 85.44 70.12
CA GLU A 61 -35.54 86.30 71.26
C GLU A 61 -36.48 85.58 72.24
N ARG A 62 -37.52 84.91 71.73
CA ARG A 62 -38.44 84.09 72.53
C ARG A 62 -37.73 82.92 73.25
N ASN A 63 -36.60 82.48 72.70
CA ASN A 63 -35.76 81.41 73.24
C ASN A 63 -34.60 81.93 74.11
N GLY A 64 -34.53 83.25 74.40
CA GLY A 64 -33.47 83.86 75.22
C GLY A 64 -32.06 83.73 74.64
N ARG A 65 -31.93 83.31 73.37
CA ARG A 65 -30.65 83.03 72.70
C ARG A 65 -30.14 84.21 71.88
N ALA A 66 -30.99 85.18 71.56
CA ALA A 66 -30.57 86.40 70.87
C ALA A 66 -29.54 87.20 71.70
N GLU A 67 -29.80 87.39 73.01
CA GLU A 67 -28.85 88.05 73.92
C GLU A 67 -27.57 87.24 74.12
N SER A 68 -27.68 85.91 74.19
CA SER A 68 -26.52 85.01 74.27
C SER A 68 -25.67 85.01 72.99
N LEU A 69 -26.27 85.19 71.81
CA LEU A 69 -25.58 85.29 70.53
C LEU A 69 -24.96 86.69 70.33
N ALA A 70 -25.65 87.75 70.72
CA ALA A 70 -25.08 89.10 70.73
C ALA A 70 -23.88 89.21 71.70
N ALA A 71 -23.90 88.47 72.81
CA ALA A 71 -22.78 88.41 73.75
C ALA A 71 -21.68 87.39 73.37
N SER A 72 -21.97 86.40 72.53
CA SER A 72 -21.01 85.35 72.12
C SER A 72 -20.41 85.53 70.73
N VAL A 73 -21.02 86.36 69.88
CA VAL A 73 -20.46 86.76 68.60
C VAL A 73 -19.66 88.03 68.80
N ASP A 74 -18.42 87.85 69.24
CA ASP A 74 -17.37 88.85 69.05
C ASP A 74 -17.12 88.94 67.53
N LEU A 75 -17.81 89.87 66.87
CA LEU A 75 -17.69 90.13 65.41
C LEU A 75 -16.26 90.52 65.01
N SER A 76 -15.35 90.71 65.98
CA SER A 76 -13.90 90.86 65.76
C SER A 76 -13.16 89.54 65.51
N ARG A 77 -13.79 88.38 65.77
CA ARG A 77 -13.22 87.03 65.59
C ARG A 77 -13.70 86.27 64.35
N VAL A 78 -14.63 86.82 63.58
CA VAL A 78 -14.84 86.38 62.19
C VAL A 78 -13.75 87.05 61.37
N GLN A 79 -12.62 86.36 61.21
CA GLN A 79 -11.62 86.76 60.23
C GLN A 79 -12.33 86.84 58.87
N PRO A 80 -12.24 87.97 58.13
CA PRO A 80 -12.66 87.96 56.74
C PRO A 80 -11.85 86.86 56.06
N SER A 81 -12.53 85.88 55.44
CA SER A 81 -11.87 84.89 54.58
C SER A 81 -10.89 85.65 53.73
N SER A 82 -9.59 85.36 53.90
CA SER A 82 -8.56 86.16 53.24
C SER A 82 -8.81 86.04 51.75
N ASP A 83 -8.77 87.16 51.02
CA ASP A 83 -8.83 87.14 49.55
C ASP A 83 -7.82 86.12 48.98
N GLN A 84 -6.73 85.86 49.68
CA GLN A 84 -5.75 84.85 49.35
C GLN A 84 -6.30 83.41 49.40
N GLU A 85 -7.08 83.05 50.42
CA GLU A 85 -7.69 81.70 50.54
C GLU A 85 -8.74 81.46 49.47
N ILE A 86 -9.50 82.50 49.11
CA ILE A 86 -10.45 82.44 48.00
C ILE A 86 -9.69 82.29 46.66
N MET A 87 -8.60 83.03 46.46
CA MET A 87 -7.76 82.89 45.27
C MET A 87 -7.12 81.50 45.19
N ASP A 88 -6.63 80.94 46.30
CA ASP A 88 -6.02 79.61 46.33
C ASP A 88 -7.05 78.52 46.04
N ALA A 89 -8.28 78.63 46.58
CA ALA A 89 -9.38 77.73 46.28
C ALA A 89 -9.83 77.81 44.81
N ILE A 90 -9.86 79.02 44.22
CA ILE A 90 -10.15 79.21 42.79
C ILE A 90 -9.03 78.60 41.93
N GLN A 91 -7.77 78.77 42.31
CA GLN A 91 -6.63 78.17 41.60
C GLN A 91 -6.64 76.63 41.69
N GLU A 92 -6.96 76.08 42.86
CA GLU A 92 -7.09 74.62 43.05
C GLU A 92 -8.28 74.06 42.27
N LEU A 93 -9.42 74.76 42.24
CA LEU A 93 -10.58 74.40 41.42
C LEU A 93 -10.25 74.45 39.91
N ASN A 94 -9.54 75.48 39.46
CA ASN A 94 -9.09 75.59 38.07
C ASN A 94 -8.10 74.48 37.72
N ARG A 95 -7.17 74.16 38.63
CA ARG A 95 -6.23 73.03 38.47
C ARG A 95 -6.98 71.71 38.37
N SER A 96 -7.99 71.49 39.21
CA SER A 96 -8.85 70.31 39.17
C SER A 96 -9.67 70.24 37.87
N THR A 97 -10.24 71.37 37.44
CA THR A 97 -11.02 71.46 36.20
C THR A 97 -10.15 71.19 34.98
N HIS A 98 -8.92 71.70 34.94
CA HIS A 98 -7.95 71.36 33.90
C HIS A 98 -7.55 69.88 33.94
N ALA A 99 -7.38 69.28 35.13
CA ALA A 99 -7.09 67.85 35.27
C ALA A 99 -8.26 66.98 34.76
N ILE A 100 -9.50 67.33 35.09
CA ILE A 100 -10.71 66.65 34.61
C ILE A 100 -10.86 66.82 33.09
N ASN A 101 -10.61 68.00 32.55
CA ASN A 101 -10.65 68.24 31.10
C ASN A 101 -9.60 67.38 30.38
N LYS A 102 -8.38 67.28 30.92
CA LYS A 102 -7.35 66.39 30.38
C LYS A 102 -7.81 64.92 30.44
N GLN A 103 -8.40 64.49 31.55
CA GLN A 103 -8.91 63.12 31.68
C GLN A 103 -10.06 62.84 30.69
N THR A 104 -11.03 63.73 30.55
CA THR A 104 -12.14 63.57 29.59
C THR A 104 -11.64 63.57 28.14
N GLU A 105 -10.62 64.36 27.81
CA GLU A 105 -9.98 64.31 26.50
C GLU A 105 -9.28 62.96 26.26
N THR A 106 -8.52 62.45 27.25
CA THR A 106 -7.91 61.12 27.14
C THR A 106 -8.95 60.00 27.02
N LEU A 107 -10.06 60.09 27.74
CA LEU A 107 -11.16 59.14 27.63
C LEU A 107 -11.84 59.21 26.25
N ARG A 108 -12.03 60.41 25.69
CA ARG A 108 -12.53 60.55 24.31
C ARG A 108 -11.58 59.95 23.29
N GLN A 109 -10.27 60.14 23.46
CA GLN A 109 -9.27 59.52 22.60
C GLN A 109 -9.29 57.99 22.72
N GLN A 110 -9.41 57.45 23.94
CA GLN A 110 -9.55 56.01 24.18
C GLN A 110 -10.86 55.46 23.58
N GLN A 111 -11.99 56.15 23.75
CA GLN A 111 -13.27 55.77 23.17
C GLN A 111 -13.20 55.72 21.63
N ASN A 112 -12.56 56.72 21.01
CA ASN A 112 -12.33 56.76 19.57
C ASN A 112 -11.37 55.65 19.09
N ALA A 113 -10.36 55.30 19.88
CA ALA A 113 -9.47 54.17 19.58
C ALA A 113 -10.21 52.84 19.67
N VAL A 114 -11.04 52.64 20.70
CA VAL A 114 -11.86 51.43 20.88
C VAL A 114 -12.90 51.29 19.78
N SER A 115 -13.60 52.37 19.40
CA SER A 115 -14.58 52.31 18.29
C SER A 115 -13.91 51.98 16.94
N ARG A 116 -12.70 52.49 16.70
CA ARG A 116 -11.87 52.09 15.55
C ARG A 116 -11.45 50.63 15.61
N LEU A 117 -11.09 50.11 16.78
CA LEU A 117 -10.76 48.70 16.95
C LEU A 117 -11.97 47.79 16.74
N ILE A 118 -13.16 48.16 17.24
CA ILE A 118 -14.40 47.39 17.04
C ILE A 118 -14.79 47.36 15.56
N THR A 119 -14.71 48.50 14.87
CA THR A 119 -15.01 48.55 13.43
C THR A 119 -13.96 47.81 12.59
N ALA A 120 -12.68 47.88 12.97
CA ALA A 120 -11.63 47.07 12.35
C ALA A 120 -11.84 45.57 12.63
N SER A 121 -12.19 45.19 13.87
CA SER A 121 -12.41 43.80 14.24
C SER A 121 -13.61 43.20 13.51
N SER A 122 -14.71 43.94 13.37
CA SER A 122 -15.88 43.54 12.56
C SER A 122 -15.48 43.31 11.10
N LYS A 123 -14.79 44.26 10.46
CA LYS A 123 -14.31 44.09 9.07
C LYS A 123 -13.36 42.91 8.91
N THR A 124 -12.47 42.68 9.88
CA THR A 124 -11.59 41.49 9.86
C THR A 124 -12.34 40.20 10.12
N GLY A 125 -13.45 40.25 10.89
CA GLY A 125 -14.35 39.12 11.10
C GLY A 125 -15.07 38.74 9.81
N ASP A 126 -15.67 39.72 9.14
CA ASP A 126 -16.37 39.52 7.86
C ASP A 126 -15.40 39.00 6.78
N ALA A 127 -14.20 39.58 6.69
CA ALA A 127 -13.17 39.09 5.77
C ALA A 127 -12.71 37.66 6.09
N ARG A 128 -12.68 37.27 7.37
CA ARG A 128 -12.34 35.89 7.79
C ARG A 128 -13.47 34.92 7.45
N SER A 129 -14.73 35.27 7.74
CA SER A 129 -15.87 34.42 7.40
C SER A 129 -16.01 34.21 5.89
N ASP A 130 -15.75 35.25 5.08
CA ASP A 130 -15.76 35.14 3.62
C ASP A 130 -14.66 34.22 3.09
N LEU A 131 -13.46 34.29 3.69
CA LEU A 131 -12.35 33.40 3.34
C LEU A 131 -12.64 31.94 3.77
N GLU A 132 -13.23 31.74 4.94
CA GLU A 132 -13.66 30.42 5.41
C GLU A 132 -14.75 29.82 4.53
N ALA A 133 -15.76 30.61 4.13
CA ALA A 133 -16.80 30.16 3.21
C ALA A 133 -16.23 29.76 1.84
N LYS A 134 -15.29 30.54 1.29
CA LYS A 134 -14.58 30.19 0.05
C LYS A 134 -13.80 28.89 0.19
N ARG A 135 -13.04 28.72 1.28
CA ARG A 135 -12.29 27.48 1.54
C ARG A 135 -13.20 26.27 1.68
N LEU A 136 -14.33 26.42 2.38
CA LEU A 136 -15.32 25.33 2.51
C LEU A 136 -15.92 24.97 1.16
N TYR A 137 -16.24 25.95 0.32
CA TYR A 137 -16.75 25.72 -1.04
C TYR A 137 -15.71 25.02 -1.94
N GLU A 138 -14.46 25.46 -1.91
CA GLU A 138 -13.34 24.82 -2.63
C GLU A 138 -13.10 23.38 -2.13
N TRP A 139 -13.16 23.18 -0.82
CA TRP A 139 -13.02 21.85 -0.23
C TRP A 139 -14.19 20.93 -0.60
N GLU A 140 -15.42 21.42 -0.56
CA GLU A 140 -16.60 20.63 -0.90
C GLU A 140 -16.66 20.29 -2.38
N SER A 141 -16.30 21.23 -3.26
CA SER A 141 -16.19 20.96 -4.71
C SER A 141 -15.07 19.96 -5.01
N SER A 142 -13.90 20.09 -4.36
CA SER A 142 -12.80 19.13 -4.48
C SER A 142 -13.20 17.74 -3.97
N ARG A 143 -13.95 17.67 -2.86
CA ARG A 143 -14.49 16.42 -2.31
C ARG A 143 -15.48 15.77 -3.29
N LYS A 144 -16.41 16.54 -3.86
CA LYS A 144 -17.36 16.05 -4.87
C LYS A 144 -16.64 15.54 -6.13
N ALA A 145 -15.65 16.30 -6.62
CA ALA A 145 -14.84 15.88 -7.76
C ALA A 145 -14.04 14.59 -7.49
N LEU A 146 -13.47 14.46 -6.27
CA LEU A 146 -12.80 13.23 -5.86
C LEU A 146 -13.77 12.05 -5.78
N GLN A 147 -14.96 12.26 -5.21
CA GLN A 147 -16.00 11.25 -5.12
C GLN A 147 -16.43 10.76 -6.51
N THR A 148 -16.68 11.67 -7.47
CA THR A 148 -17.03 11.27 -8.84
C THR A 148 -15.90 10.50 -9.52
N ASN A 149 -14.63 10.86 -9.26
CA ASN A 149 -13.49 10.12 -9.80
C ASN A 149 -13.37 8.72 -9.18
N VAL A 150 -13.65 8.57 -7.88
CA VAL A 150 -13.68 7.27 -7.20
C VAL A 150 -14.80 6.40 -7.76
N GLU A 151 -16.00 6.94 -7.97
CA GLU A 151 -17.13 6.22 -8.58
C GLU A 151 -16.85 5.80 -10.03
N LEU A 152 -16.21 6.66 -10.83
CA LEU A 152 -15.79 6.31 -12.19
C LEU A 152 -14.72 5.21 -12.19
N LEU A 153 -13.75 5.29 -11.29
CA LEU A 153 -12.70 4.28 -11.19
C LEU A 153 -13.25 2.95 -10.69
N SER A 154 -14.20 2.95 -9.74
CA SER A 154 -14.84 1.73 -9.25
C SER A 154 -15.66 1.05 -10.33
N GLN A 155 -16.46 1.80 -11.10
CA GLN A 155 -17.18 1.27 -12.26
C GLN A 155 -16.21 0.71 -13.32
N GLY A 156 -15.07 1.36 -13.53
CA GLY A 156 -14.02 0.87 -14.43
C GLY A 156 -13.39 -0.44 -13.96
N ILE A 157 -13.17 -0.59 -12.65
CA ILE A 157 -12.68 -1.83 -12.04
C ILE A 157 -13.74 -2.94 -12.15
N ASP A 158 -15.01 -2.66 -11.90
CA ASP A 158 -16.11 -3.64 -12.06
C ASP A 158 -16.25 -4.16 -13.49
N TYR A 159 -16.12 -3.26 -14.47
CA TYR A 159 -16.11 -3.65 -15.87
C TYR A 159 -14.94 -4.59 -16.18
N ARG A 160 -13.72 -4.24 -15.74
CA ARG A 160 -12.53 -5.08 -15.93
C ARG A 160 -12.64 -6.43 -15.21
N ILE A 161 -13.22 -6.46 -14.01
CA ILE A 161 -13.49 -7.70 -13.28
C ILE A 161 -14.43 -8.59 -14.09
N SER A 162 -15.50 -8.02 -14.65
CA SER A 162 -16.48 -8.75 -15.46
C SER A 162 -15.87 -9.25 -16.77
N GLU A 163 -15.03 -8.45 -17.41
CA GLU A 163 -14.27 -8.80 -18.62
C GLU A 163 -13.29 -9.95 -18.34
N LEU A 164 -12.54 -9.89 -17.24
CA LEU A 164 -11.63 -10.97 -16.83
C LEU A 164 -12.39 -12.26 -16.50
N ASP A 165 -13.50 -12.18 -15.76
CA ASP A 165 -14.34 -13.35 -15.43
C ASP A 165 -14.93 -14.00 -16.69
N GLN A 166 -15.37 -13.21 -17.66
CA GLN A 166 -15.84 -13.71 -18.95
C GLN A 166 -14.70 -14.32 -19.78
N GLY A 167 -13.54 -13.66 -19.82
CA GLY A 167 -12.36 -14.14 -20.54
C GLY A 167 -11.85 -15.49 -20.02
N ILE A 168 -11.88 -15.71 -18.71
CA ILE A 168 -11.53 -17.01 -18.09
C ILE A 168 -12.52 -18.10 -18.50
N LYS A 169 -13.83 -17.80 -18.51
CA LYS A 169 -14.86 -18.78 -18.92
C LYS A 169 -14.74 -19.17 -20.38
N ASP A 170 -14.46 -18.21 -21.25
CA ASP A 170 -14.34 -18.47 -22.69
C ASP A 170 -13.03 -19.21 -23.01
N SER A 171 -11.91 -18.77 -22.44
CA SER A 171 -10.64 -19.51 -22.56
C SER A 171 -10.69 -20.92 -21.93
N GLY A 172 -11.49 -21.12 -20.88
CA GLY A 172 -11.74 -22.44 -20.29
C GLY A 172 -12.53 -23.37 -21.23
N LYS A 173 -13.52 -22.85 -21.97
CA LYS A 173 -14.23 -23.61 -23.01
C LYS A 173 -13.30 -23.95 -24.17
N ASP A 174 -12.49 -23.00 -24.62
CA ASP A 174 -11.53 -23.22 -25.69
C ASP A 174 -10.51 -24.29 -25.30
N LEU A 175 -10.01 -24.26 -24.06
CA LEU A 175 -9.13 -25.30 -23.53
C LEU A 175 -9.83 -26.66 -23.50
N ALA A 176 -11.08 -26.75 -23.04
CA ALA A 176 -11.84 -27.99 -23.02
C ALA A 176 -12.00 -28.57 -24.43
N ASN A 177 -12.35 -27.73 -25.42
CA ASN A 177 -12.46 -28.15 -26.82
C ASN A 177 -11.13 -28.69 -27.36
N VAL A 178 -10.01 -28.02 -27.08
CA VAL A 178 -8.67 -28.48 -27.51
C VAL A 178 -8.32 -29.81 -26.84
N VAL A 179 -8.62 -29.99 -25.56
CA VAL A 179 -8.39 -31.25 -24.85
C VAL A 179 -9.23 -32.39 -25.44
N ASP A 180 -10.50 -32.13 -25.74
CA ASP A 180 -11.41 -33.10 -26.37
C ASP A 180 -10.94 -33.47 -27.79
N GLU A 181 -10.48 -32.50 -28.59
CA GLU A 181 -9.90 -32.75 -29.92
C GLU A 181 -8.62 -33.59 -29.86
N VAL A 182 -7.76 -33.32 -28.87
CA VAL A 182 -6.55 -34.12 -28.61
C VAL A 182 -6.98 -35.54 -28.26
N PHE A 183 -7.79 -35.77 -27.23
CA PHE A 183 -8.19 -37.12 -26.86
C PHE A 183 -8.90 -37.87 -28.00
N HIS A 184 -9.74 -37.20 -28.78
CA HIS A 184 -10.37 -37.83 -29.93
C HIS A 184 -9.38 -38.26 -31.03
N SER A 185 -8.26 -37.54 -31.18
CA SER A 185 -7.18 -37.95 -32.08
C SER A 185 -6.29 -39.06 -31.49
N ASP A 186 -6.11 -39.10 -30.17
CA ASP A 186 -5.44 -40.22 -29.47
C ASP A 186 -6.23 -41.50 -29.63
N ASP A 187 -7.55 -41.45 -29.41
CA ASP A 187 -8.44 -42.60 -29.55
C ASP A 187 -8.41 -43.19 -30.98
N LYS A 188 -8.32 -42.32 -31.99
CA LYS A 188 -8.14 -42.76 -33.39
C LYS A 188 -6.81 -43.49 -33.56
N LEU A 189 -5.72 -42.96 -33.00
CA LEU A 189 -4.41 -43.60 -33.05
C LEU A 189 -4.45 -44.96 -32.34
N LEU A 190 -4.98 -45.02 -31.11
CA LEU A 190 -5.11 -46.26 -30.34
C LEU A 190 -5.96 -47.30 -31.07
N SER A 191 -7.03 -46.88 -31.75
CA SER A 191 -7.84 -47.79 -32.58
C SER A 191 -7.06 -48.34 -33.79
N SER A 192 -6.14 -47.55 -34.36
CA SER A 192 -5.26 -48.01 -35.44
C SER A 192 -4.18 -48.97 -34.92
N LEU A 193 -3.66 -48.71 -33.72
CA LEU A 193 -2.71 -49.56 -33.02
C LEU A 193 -3.32 -50.94 -32.71
N GLN A 194 -4.57 -50.95 -32.25
CA GLN A 194 -5.31 -52.18 -31.99
C GLN A 194 -5.48 -53.02 -33.26
N LYS A 195 -5.78 -52.38 -34.40
CA LYS A 195 -5.88 -53.09 -35.69
C LYS A 195 -4.54 -53.71 -36.09
N LEU A 196 -3.45 -52.95 -35.96
CA LEU A 196 -2.10 -53.44 -36.27
C LEU A 196 -1.71 -54.62 -35.36
N GLY A 197 -2.05 -54.55 -34.06
CA GLY A 197 -1.85 -55.65 -33.12
C GLY A 197 -2.60 -56.92 -33.51
N LEU A 198 -3.85 -56.79 -33.95
CA LEU A 198 -4.65 -57.92 -34.44
C LEU A 198 -4.06 -58.50 -35.73
N GLU A 199 -3.56 -57.67 -36.66
CA GLU A 199 -2.91 -58.13 -37.88
C GLU A 199 -1.65 -58.96 -37.59
N LEU A 200 -0.84 -58.53 -36.62
CA LEU A 200 0.36 -59.26 -36.17
C LEU A 200 0.03 -60.62 -35.52
N GLU A 201 -1.02 -60.67 -34.69
CA GLU A 201 -1.43 -61.91 -34.02
C GLU A 201 -2.00 -62.95 -35.02
N MET A 202 -2.64 -62.49 -36.10
CA MET A 202 -3.13 -63.37 -37.16
C MET A 202 -1.99 -64.00 -37.98
N GLU A 203 -0.93 -63.25 -38.28
CA GLU A 203 0.20 -63.73 -39.10
C GLU A 203 0.95 -64.89 -38.41
N ASP A 204 1.19 -64.80 -37.10
CA ASP A 204 1.79 -65.90 -36.33
C ASP A 204 0.92 -67.16 -36.30
N ARG A 205 -0.41 -67.01 -36.25
CA ARG A 205 -1.32 -68.16 -36.20
C ARG A 205 -1.34 -68.93 -37.52
N GLU A 206 -1.42 -68.23 -38.65
CA GLU A 206 -1.46 -68.86 -39.98
C GLU A 206 -0.20 -69.69 -40.25
N ASP A 207 0.98 -69.17 -39.90
CA ASP A 207 2.25 -69.88 -40.07
C ASP A 207 2.31 -71.20 -39.28
N THR A 208 1.79 -71.23 -38.05
CA THR A 208 1.76 -72.46 -37.24
C THR A 208 0.82 -73.53 -37.82
N GLU A 209 -0.33 -73.11 -38.36
CA GLU A 209 -1.29 -74.00 -39.01
C GLU A 209 -0.66 -74.60 -40.29
N VAL A 210 0.04 -73.80 -41.09
CA VAL A 210 0.75 -74.25 -42.31
C VAL A 210 1.85 -75.28 -42.00
N VAL A 211 2.64 -75.11 -40.92
CA VAL A 211 3.64 -76.12 -40.49
C VAL A 211 2.97 -77.45 -40.17
N SER A 212 1.84 -77.41 -39.45
CA SER A 212 1.15 -78.62 -39.01
C SER A 212 0.60 -79.41 -40.20
N GLN A 213 -0.01 -78.71 -41.18
CA GLN A 213 -0.53 -79.30 -42.40
C GLN A 213 0.58 -79.88 -43.27
N LEU A 214 1.71 -79.18 -43.40
CA LEU A 214 2.87 -79.67 -44.16
C LEU A 214 3.41 -80.99 -43.59
N ARG A 215 3.53 -81.09 -42.26
CA ARG A 215 3.97 -82.32 -41.58
C ARG A 215 2.98 -83.46 -41.80
N GLU A 216 1.68 -83.19 -41.76
CA GLU A 216 0.64 -84.20 -42.01
C GLU A 216 0.69 -84.72 -43.46
N ILE A 217 0.82 -83.81 -44.43
CA ILE A 217 0.92 -84.17 -45.85
C ILE A 217 2.19 -84.99 -46.13
N CYS A 218 3.33 -84.60 -45.55
CA CYS A 218 4.58 -85.35 -45.67
C CYS A 218 4.46 -86.75 -45.06
N ALA A 219 3.84 -86.89 -43.88
CA ALA A 219 3.59 -88.20 -43.28
C ALA A 219 2.70 -89.09 -44.17
N ARG A 220 1.68 -88.50 -44.81
CA ARG A 220 0.81 -89.20 -45.75
C ARG A 220 1.56 -89.61 -47.03
N LEU A 221 2.43 -88.75 -47.55
CA LEU A 221 3.28 -89.05 -48.71
C LEU A 221 4.27 -90.18 -48.42
N ILE A 222 4.90 -90.19 -47.24
CA ILE A 222 5.78 -91.30 -46.79
C ILE A 222 5.00 -92.60 -46.78
N LYS A 223 3.80 -92.61 -46.19
CA LYS A 223 2.93 -93.80 -46.15
C LYS A 223 2.64 -94.33 -47.56
N TYR A 224 2.21 -93.45 -48.48
CA TYR A 224 1.90 -93.87 -49.85
C TYR A 224 3.14 -94.33 -50.63
N ASN A 225 4.30 -93.71 -50.45
CA ASN A 225 5.54 -94.15 -51.09
C ASN A 225 5.97 -95.52 -50.60
N VAL A 226 5.90 -95.78 -49.29
CA VAL A 226 6.22 -97.09 -48.72
C VAL A 226 5.26 -98.17 -49.24
N GLU A 227 3.95 -97.88 -49.26
CA GLU A 227 2.94 -98.79 -49.81
C GLU A 227 3.14 -99.04 -51.32
N CYS A 228 3.48 -98.01 -52.09
CA CYS A 228 3.73 -98.12 -53.54
C CYS A 228 4.99 -98.94 -53.84
N ILE A 229 6.11 -98.67 -53.15
CA ILE A 229 7.35 -99.42 -53.35
C ILE A 229 7.14 -100.89 -52.94
N ARG A 230 6.45 -101.15 -51.82
CA ARG A 230 6.13 -102.52 -51.40
C ARG A 230 5.30 -103.27 -52.44
N THR A 231 4.23 -102.66 -52.92
CA THR A 231 3.37 -103.29 -53.94
C THR A 231 4.08 -103.48 -55.29
N GLN A 232 4.98 -102.57 -55.69
CA GLN A 232 5.82 -102.76 -56.87
C GLN A 232 6.82 -103.91 -56.69
N LEU A 233 7.42 -104.05 -55.50
CA LEU A 233 8.34 -105.13 -55.19
C LEU A 233 7.64 -106.48 -55.19
N ASP A 234 6.49 -106.58 -54.51
CA ASP A 234 5.63 -107.76 -54.51
C ASP A 234 5.22 -108.16 -55.94
N ARG A 235 4.83 -107.17 -56.76
CA ARG A 235 4.50 -107.39 -58.17
C ARG A 235 5.69 -107.93 -58.96
N SER A 236 6.87 -107.31 -58.84
CA SER A 236 8.07 -107.73 -59.57
C SER A 236 8.53 -109.13 -59.14
N TYR A 237 8.42 -109.46 -57.85
CA TYR A 237 8.75 -110.78 -57.32
C TYR A 237 7.82 -111.86 -57.91
N LEU A 238 6.50 -111.61 -57.91
CA LEU A 238 5.52 -112.51 -58.51
C LEU A 238 5.68 -112.64 -60.04
N GLU A 239 5.96 -111.55 -60.76
CA GLU A 239 6.24 -111.57 -62.21
C GLU A 239 7.51 -112.36 -62.54
N ASN A 240 8.56 -112.25 -61.71
CA ASN A 240 9.80 -113.02 -61.88
C ASN A 240 9.61 -114.51 -61.59
N LEU A 241 8.81 -114.87 -60.58
CA LEU A 241 8.43 -116.26 -60.32
C LEU A 241 7.61 -116.83 -61.49
N GLN A 242 6.67 -116.06 -62.04
CA GLN A 242 5.86 -116.47 -63.18
C GLN A 242 6.68 -116.61 -64.46
N SER A 243 7.61 -115.68 -64.72
CA SER A 243 8.53 -115.72 -65.87
C SER A 243 9.51 -116.90 -65.81
N SER A 244 9.97 -117.24 -64.61
CA SER A 244 10.81 -118.43 -64.36
C SER A 244 10.02 -119.74 -64.52
N SER A 245 8.70 -119.72 -64.33
CA SER A 245 7.82 -120.87 -64.54
C SER A 245 7.38 -121.05 -66.00
N SER A 246 7.36 -119.98 -66.81
CA SER A 246 6.93 -120.02 -68.22
C SER A 246 8.09 -120.26 -69.20
N SER A 247 9.30 -119.83 -68.85
CA SER A 247 10.53 -120.20 -69.55
C SER A 247 10.99 -121.60 -69.08
N GLY A 248 10.55 -122.65 -69.77
CA GLY A 248 10.91 -124.05 -69.48
C GLY A 248 12.38 -124.40 -69.77
N SER A 249 13.33 -123.63 -69.23
CA SER A 249 14.77 -123.95 -69.28
C SER A 249 15.23 -124.49 -67.93
N GLU A 250 15.89 -125.66 -67.97
CA GLU A 250 16.37 -126.45 -66.84
C GLU A 250 17.51 -125.81 -66.04
N THR A 251 17.28 -124.62 -65.48
CA THR A 251 17.95 -124.20 -64.25
C THR A 251 16.86 -124.00 -63.22
N LYS A 252 16.49 -125.07 -62.52
CA LYS A 252 15.76 -124.94 -61.25
C LYS A 252 16.59 -124.00 -60.39
N ALA A 253 16.18 -122.75 -60.28
CA ALA A 253 16.77 -121.82 -59.33
C ALA A 253 16.83 -122.57 -58.00
N SER A 254 18.04 -122.80 -57.49
CA SER A 254 18.21 -123.64 -56.31
C SER A 254 17.34 -123.07 -55.19
N LYS A 255 16.68 -123.93 -54.41
CA LYS A 255 15.82 -123.48 -53.29
C LYS A 255 16.57 -122.51 -52.34
N ALA A 256 17.90 -122.63 -52.29
CA ALA A 256 18.80 -121.72 -51.58
C ALA A 256 18.90 -120.31 -52.19
N ALA A 257 18.84 -120.17 -53.52
CA ALA A 257 18.81 -118.86 -54.18
C ALA A 257 17.47 -118.14 -53.96
N ILE A 258 16.36 -118.88 -53.89
CA ILE A 258 15.04 -118.31 -53.57
C ILE A 258 14.98 -117.86 -52.11
N SER A 259 15.54 -118.64 -51.17
CA SER A 259 15.59 -118.22 -49.76
C SER A 259 16.53 -117.02 -49.54
N ALA A 260 17.66 -116.97 -50.22
CA ALA A 260 18.56 -115.81 -50.17
C ALA A 260 17.88 -114.54 -50.71
N LEU A 261 17.16 -114.63 -51.83
CA LEU A 261 16.38 -113.51 -52.36
C LEU A 261 15.24 -113.10 -51.42
N GLN A 262 14.63 -114.03 -50.70
CA GLN A 262 13.60 -113.71 -49.71
C GLN A 262 14.19 -112.97 -48.49
N GLU A 263 15.35 -113.40 -47.98
CA GLU A 263 16.06 -112.70 -46.90
C GLU A 263 16.50 -111.30 -47.33
N GLU A 264 17.00 -111.14 -48.56
CA GLU A 264 17.34 -109.84 -49.15
C GLU A 264 16.11 -108.93 -49.29
N LEU A 265 14.95 -109.50 -49.66
CA LEU A 265 13.69 -108.79 -49.82
C LEU A 265 13.08 -108.37 -48.47
N GLU A 266 13.21 -109.21 -47.44
CA GLU A 266 12.86 -108.86 -46.05
C GLU A 266 13.78 -107.77 -45.49
N SER A 267 15.09 -107.82 -45.79
CA SER A 267 16.03 -106.73 -45.47
C SER A 267 15.61 -105.43 -46.15
N LEU A 268 15.29 -105.48 -47.45
CA LEU A 268 14.84 -104.32 -48.21
C LEU A 268 13.52 -103.75 -47.66
N TYR A 269 12.59 -104.57 -47.20
CA TYR A 269 11.35 -104.10 -46.55
C TYR A 269 11.58 -103.32 -45.26
N SER A 270 12.65 -103.64 -44.52
CA SER A 270 13.03 -102.88 -43.33
C SER A 270 13.66 -101.54 -43.67
N GLU A 271 14.34 -101.43 -44.83
CA GLU A 271 15.04 -100.22 -45.29
C GLU A 271 14.12 -99.25 -46.04
N ILE A 272 13.05 -99.72 -46.68
CA ILE A 272 12.14 -98.87 -47.48
C ILE A 272 11.53 -97.73 -46.65
N LEU A 273 11.12 -97.98 -45.40
CA LEU A 273 10.52 -96.93 -44.56
C LEU A 273 11.52 -95.83 -44.18
N PRO A 274 12.70 -96.14 -43.60
CA PRO A 274 13.74 -95.14 -43.34
C PRO A 274 14.17 -94.35 -44.58
N VAL A 275 14.31 -95.01 -45.74
CA VAL A 275 14.72 -94.34 -46.99
C VAL A 275 13.60 -93.46 -47.55
N ALA A 276 12.34 -93.92 -47.51
CA ALA A 276 11.19 -93.12 -47.91
C ALA A 276 11.00 -91.90 -47.00
N GLN A 277 11.20 -92.07 -45.69
CA GLN A 277 11.18 -90.96 -44.74
C GLN A 277 12.27 -89.93 -45.06
N MET A 278 13.52 -90.37 -45.17
CA MET A 278 14.65 -89.47 -45.46
C MET A 278 14.48 -88.75 -46.81
N SER A 279 14.02 -89.45 -47.85
CA SER A 279 13.80 -88.84 -49.17
C SER A 279 12.68 -87.79 -49.17
N VAL A 280 11.55 -88.05 -48.51
CA VAL A 280 10.45 -87.08 -48.42
C VAL A 280 10.85 -85.88 -47.54
N GLU A 281 11.53 -86.15 -46.43
CA GLU A 281 12.04 -85.10 -45.56
C GLU A 281 13.02 -84.18 -46.29
N GLN A 282 13.96 -84.74 -47.05
CA GLN A 282 14.99 -83.97 -47.74
C GLN A 282 14.49 -83.26 -49.01
N GLN A 283 13.53 -83.85 -49.74
CA GLN A 283 12.99 -83.24 -50.97
C GLN A 283 11.89 -82.21 -50.70
N TRP A 284 11.06 -82.42 -49.68
CA TRP A 284 9.82 -81.66 -49.50
C TRP A 284 9.73 -80.97 -48.14
N LEU A 285 10.00 -81.68 -47.04
CA LEU A 285 9.84 -81.11 -45.70
C LEU A 285 10.89 -80.03 -45.40
N GLU A 286 12.17 -80.33 -45.54
CA GLU A 286 13.25 -79.40 -45.22
C GLU A 286 13.25 -78.15 -46.10
N PRO A 287 13.08 -78.24 -47.43
CA PRO A 287 13.02 -77.04 -48.27
C PRO A 287 11.82 -76.16 -47.94
N SER A 288 10.66 -76.76 -47.66
CA SER A 288 9.44 -76.03 -47.30
C SER A 288 9.53 -75.41 -45.90
N LEU A 289 10.16 -76.10 -44.94
CA LEU A 289 10.46 -75.54 -43.62
C LEU A 289 11.50 -74.42 -43.72
N ARG A 290 12.50 -74.54 -44.60
CA ARG A 290 13.47 -73.46 -44.86
C ARG A 290 12.80 -72.24 -45.48
N SER A 291 11.94 -72.42 -46.49
CA SER A 291 11.18 -71.29 -47.07
C SER A 291 10.23 -70.67 -46.05
N LEU A 292 9.55 -71.48 -45.25
CA LEU A 292 8.67 -70.98 -44.20
C LEU A 292 9.46 -70.24 -43.11
N SER A 293 10.63 -70.74 -42.70
CA SER A 293 11.49 -70.05 -41.74
C SER A 293 12.05 -68.74 -42.30
N ALA A 294 12.27 -68.65 -43.61
CA ALA A 294 12.67 -67.42 -44.27
C ALA A 294 11.52 -66.40 -44.31
N ASN A 295 10.29 -66.86 -44.56
CA ASN A 295 9.08 -66.05 -44.50
C ASN A 295 8.79 -65.59 -43.07
N ASN A 296 8.85 -66.49 -42.09
CA ASN A 296 8.76 -66.14 -40.67
C ASN A 296 9.87 -65.15 -40.27
N GLY A 297 11.09 -65.29 -40.79
CA GLY A 297 12.14 -64.29 -40.61
C GLY A 297 11.84 -62.92 -41.25
N GLN A 298 10.95 -62.83 -42.24
CA GLN A 298 10.40 -61.57 -42.75
C GLN A 298 9.23 -61.08 -41.89
N GLY A 299 8.34 -61.96 -41.45
CA GLY A 299 7.27 -61.68 -40.49
C GLY A 299 7.81 -61.13 -39.17
N LEU A 300 8.88 -61.71 -38.61
CA LEU A 300 9.58 -61.20 -37.42
C LEU A 300 10.18 -59.81 -37.63
N ARG A 301 10.65 -59.48 -38.84
CA ARG A 301 11.13 -58.13 -39.16
C ARG A 301 9.97 -57.15 -39.28
N HIS A 302 8.87 -57.56 -39.91
CA HIS A 302 7.65 -56.76 -39.97
C HIS A 302 7.10 -56.51 -38.56
N ALA A 303 7.05 -57.54 -37.71
CA ALA A 303 6.67 -57.45 -36.32
C ALA A 303 7.59 -56.53 -35.52
N ALA A 304 8.91 -56.64 -35.69
CA ALA A 304 9.86 -55.73 -35.03
C ALA A 304 9.65 -54.27 -35.44
N VAL A 305 9.44 -53.98 -36.73
CA VAL A 305 9.15 -52.63 -37.23
C VAL A 305 7.80 -52.13 -36.73
N SER A 306 6.78 -52.98 -36.72
CA SER A 306 5.44 -52.63 -36.24
C SER A 306 5.43 -52.40 -34.73
N ILE A 307 6.17 -53.17 -33.94
CA ILE A 307 6.36 -52.95 -32.50
C ILE A 307 7.14 -51.65 -32.26
N GLN A 308 8.16 -51.37 -33.07
CA GLN A 308 8.88 -50.09 -32.96
C GLN A 308 7.95 -48.91 -33.28
N TYR A 309 7.12 -49.01 -34.30
CA TYR A 309 6.09 -48.02 -34.60
C TYR A 309 5.08 -47.88 -33.45
N VAL A 310 4.68 -48.99 -32.82
CA VAL A 310 3.82 -48.97 -31.62
C VAL A 310 4.48 -48.20 -30.48
N LEU A 311 5.77 -48.44 -30.21
CA LEU A 311 6.52 -47.73 -29.18
C LEU A 311 6.63 -46.23 -29.51
N ASP A 312 7.01 -45.87 -30.73
CA ASP A 312 7.11 -44.48 -31.18
C ASP A 312 5.75 -43.76 -31.06
N CYS A 313 4.65 -44.46 -31.36
CA CYS A 313 3.31 -43.94 -31.19
C CYS A 313 2.97 -43.71 -29.71
N LEU A 314 3.28 -44.67 -28.83
CA LEU A 314 3.03 -44.55 -27.40
C LEU A 314 3.87 -43.43 -26.77
N ASP A 315 5.14 -43.29 -27.17
CA ASP A 315 5.99 -42.17 -26.78
C ASP A 315 5.40 -40.84 -27.24
N HIS A 316 4.87 -40.78 -28.48
CA HIS A 316 4.16 -39.60 -28.97
C HIS A 316 2.90 -39.28 -28.14
N LEU A 317 2.11 -40.28 -27.76
CA LEU A 317 0.93 -40.08 -26.91
C LEU A 317 1.34 -39.54 -25.54
N GLN A 318 2.40 -40.09 -24.95
CA GLN A 318 2.91 -39.67 -23.65
C GLN A 318 3.42 -38.22 -23.70
N ASP A 319 4.30 -37.88 -24.64
CA ASP A 319 4.80 -36.52 -24.86
C ASP A 319 3.67 -35.51 -25.05
N ARG A 320 2.61 -35.92 -25.76
CA ARG A 320 1.47 -35.07 -26.04
C ARG A 320 0.59 -34.86 -24.82
N ILE A 321 0.32 -35.91 -24.03
CA ILE A 321 -0.39 -35.81 -22.75
C ILE A 321 0.39 -34.93 -21.77
N ASP A 322 1.71 -35.09 -21.69
CA ASP A 322 2.55 -34.27 -20.82
C ASP A 322 2.45 -32.78 -21.19
N ARG A 323 2.54 -32.44 -22.48
CA ARG A 323 2.36 -31.05 -22.96
C ARG A 323 0.97 -30.49 -22.68
N VAL A 324 -0.09 -31.29 -22.85
CA VAL A 324 -1.46 -30.85 -22.54
C VAL A 324 -1.61 -30.66 -21.03
N SER A 325 -1.03 -31.54 -20.22
CA SER A 325 -1.06 -31.43 -18.76
C SER A 325 -0.36 -30.15 -18.28
N GLU A 326 0.82 -29.83 -18.82
CA GLU A 326 1.53 -28.59 -18.53
C GLU A 326 0.68 -27.36 -18.89
N ARG A 327 0.05 -27.35 -20.07
CA ARG A 327 -0.85 -26.27 -20.48
C ARG A 327 -2.06 -26.14 -19.56
N VAL A 328 -2.71 -27.24 -19.20
CA VAL A 328 -3.85 -27.24 -18.26
C VAL A 328 -3.44 -26.75 -16.87
N THR A 329 -2.26 -27.13 -16.37
CA THR A 329 -1.76 -26.64 -15.07
C THR A 329 -1.44 -25.15 -15.10
N SER A 330 -0.82 -24.66 -16.18
CA SER A 330 -0.57 -23.23 -16.37
C SER A 330 -1.89 -22.44 -16.45
N PHE A 331 -2.88 -22.96 -17.16
CA PHE A 331 -4.21 -22.36 -17.24
C PHE A 331 -4.90 -22.31 -15.87
N LYS A 332 -4.88 -23.41 -15.10
CA LYS A 332 -5.41 -23.41 -13.72
C LYS A 332 -4.69 -22.45 -12.80
N ALA A 333 -3.37 -22.31 -12.94
CA ALA A 333 -2.60 -21.32 -12.18
C ALA A 333 -3.02 -19.89 -12.55
N HIS A 334 -3.25 -19.61 -13.85
CA HIS A 334 -3.79 -18.34 -14.32
C HIS A 334 -5.20 -18.08 -13.79
N GLU A 335 -6.11 -19.06 -13.88
CA GLU A 335 -7.47 -18.99 -13.33
C GLU A 335 -7.44 -18.66 -11.84
N SER A 336 -6.63 -19.38 -11.05
CA SER A 336 -6.49 -19.14 -9.61
C SER A 336 -5.94 -17.74 -9.30
N ALA A 337 -4.89 -17.29 -10.02
CA ALA A 337 -4.33 -15.96 -9.85
C ALA A 337 -5.33 -14.86 -10.22
N THR A 338 -6.05 -15.01 -11.33
CA THR A 338 -7.10 -14.06 -11.74
C THR A 338 -8.28 -14.07 -10.77
N GLY A 339 -8.67 -15.23 -10.24
CA GLY A 339 -9.69 -15.35 -9.19
C GLY A 339 -9.28 -14.64 -7.90
N ALA A 340 -8.00 -14.75 -7.51
CA ALA A 340 -7.45 -14.00 -6.37
C ALA A 340 -7.50 -12.49 -6.63
N ILE A 341 -7.09 -12.02 -7.81
CA ILE A 341 -7.17 -10.60 -8.19
C ILE A 341 -8.63 -10.12 -8.19
N ILE A 342 -9.55 -10.88 -8.76
CA ILE A 342 -10.99 -10.55 -8.76
C ILE A 342 -11.52 -10.48 -7.32
N SER A 343 -11.16 -11.43 -6.46
CA SER A 343 -11.61 -11.44 -5.06
C SER A 343 -11.07 -10.25 -4.27
N THR A 344 -9.79 -9.94 -4.40
CA THR A 344 -9.16 -8.77 -3.75
C THR A 344 -9.77 -7.47 -4.27
N ALA A 345 -9.95 -7.34 -5.58
CA ALA A 345 -10.59 -6.16 -6.16
C ALA A 345 -12.05 -5.99 -5.69
N LYS A 346 -12.82 -7.08 -5.58
CA LYS A 346 -14.19 -7.04 -5.00
C LYS A 346 -14.19 -6.66 -3.52
N VAL A 347 -13.21 -7.11 -2.74
CA VAL A 347 -13.06 -6.73 -1.33
C VAL A 347 -12.73 -5.25 -1.20
N GLU A 348 -11.77 -4.73 -1.98
CA GLU A 348 -11.42 -3.31 -2.01
C GLU A 348 -12.57 -2.42 -2.50
N LEU A 349 -13.39 -2.90 -3.44
CA LEU A 349 -14.60 -2.17 -3.86
C LEU A 349 -15.69 -2.17 -2.77
N SER A 350 -15.76 -3.24 -1.97
CA SER A 350 -16.74 -3.40 -0.90
C SER A 350 -16.35 -2.67 0.37
N THR A 351 -15.07 -2.33 0.56
CA THR A 351 -14.65 -1.48 1.67
C THR A 351 -15.19 -0.07 1.45
N PRO A 352 -16.15 0.39 2.27
CA PRO A 352 -16.61 1.76 2.15
C PRO A 352 -15.42 2.66 2.48
N VAL A 353 -15.07 3.55 1.56
CA VAL A 353 -14.23 4.72 1.88
C VAL A 353 -14.87 5.33 3.12
N ALA A 354 -14.17 5.30 4.25
CA ALA A 354 -14.68 5.79 5.52
C ALA A 354 -15.22 7.20 5.31
N SER A 355 -16.52 7.31 5.12
CA SER A 355 -17.22 8.57 5.22
C SER A 355 -17.12 8.88 6.70
N ASN A 356 -16.15 9.73 7.04
CA ASN A 356 -16.12 10.37 8.34
C ASN A 356 -17.46 11.07 8.47
N THR A 357 -18.36 10.37 9.14
CA THR A 357 -19.68 10.84 9.50
C THR A 357 -19.48 12.19 10.17
N THR A 358 -20.13 13.18 9.58
CA THR A 358 -20.35 14.49 10.17
C THR A 358 -20.96 14.30 11.55
N LYS A 359 -20.13 14.37 12.59
CA LYS A 359 -20.57 14.64 13.95
C LYS A 359 -19.95 15.97 14.38
N ASP A 360 -20.85 16.95 14.47
CA ASP A 360 -20.87 18.01 15.47
C ASP A 360 -19.54 18.64 15.86
N TYR A 361 -19.21 19.76 15.22
CA TYR A 361 -18.42 20.82 15.84
C TYR A 361 -19.19 22.14 15.75
N SER A 362 -20.23 22.23 16.58
CA SER A 362 -20.73 23.50 17.09
C SER A 362 -20.39 23.54 18.57
N THR A 363 -19.70 24.61 19.00
CA THR A 363 -19.34 24.98 20.38
C THR A 363 -18.07 24.35 20.99
N ALA A 364 -16.92 24.98 20.74
CA ALA A 364 -15.90 25.25 21.76
C ALA A 364 -14.88 26.24 21.19
N ALA A 365 -15.23 27.52 21.24
CA ALA A 365 -14.24 28.58 21.20
C ALA A 365 -13.39 28.53 22.49
N THR A 366 -12.18 29.08 22.40
CA THR A 366 -11.23 29.40 23.47
C THR A 366 -10.28 28.28 23.92
N LEU A 367 -9.20 28.06 23.15
CA LEU A 367 -7.86 27.96 23.73
C LEU A 367 -6.84 28.50 22.71
N SER A 368 -6.06 29.48 23.16
CA SER A 368 -4.99 30.18 22.46
C SER A 368 -4.04 29.25 21.70
N SER A 369 -3.79 29.54 20.42
CA SER A 369 -2.58 29.08 19.76
C SER A 369 -1.41 30.01 20.12
N PRO A 370 -0.22 29.46 20.46
CA PRO A 370 0.95 30.27 20.79
C PRO A 370 1.54 30.87 19.51
N ALA A 371 1.65 32.19 19.49
CA ALA A 371 2.40 32.93 18.50
C ALA A 371 3.86 32.42 18.48
N ARG A 372 4.27 31.80 17.36
CA ARG A 372 5.68 31.48 17.10
C ARG A 372 6.45 32.79 16.95
N ARG A 373 7.26 33.04 17.97
CA ARG A 373 8.27 34.09 18.05
C ARG A 373 9.39 33.72 17.08
N PHE A 374 9.48 34.42 15.95
CA PHE A 374 10.69 34.44 15.13
C PHE A 374 11.77 35.22 15.91
N GLN A 375 12.90 34.58 16.18
CA GLN A 375 14.19 35.25 16.38
C GLN A 375 15.08 34.92 15.18
N PRO A 376 15.88 35.87 14.68
CA PRO A 376 16.86 35.64 13.64
C PRO A 376 18.15 35.11 14.28
N ALA A 377 18.74 34.09 13.69
CA ALA A 377 20.14 33.72 13.95
C ALA A 377 20.76 33.23 12.64
N ASP A 378 21.98 33.68 12.44
CA ASP A 378 22.85 33.59 11.28
C ASP A 378 23.18 32.17 10.81
N ASP A 379 23.62 32.14 9.54
CA ASP A 379 24.65 31.24 8.98
C ASP A 379 24.61 29.76 9.35
N MET A 380 24.12 28.94 8.42
CA MET A 380 24.95 27.88 7.84
C MET A 380 24.43 27.49 6.45
N MET A 381 25.34 27.58 5.49
CA MET A 381 25.22 27.10 4.12
C MET A 381 24.82 25.62 4.08
N THR A 382 23.86 25.26 3.22
CA THR A 382 23.97 24.10 2.33
C THR A 382 22.96 24.21 1.17
N PRO A 383 23.28 23.68 -0.01
CA PRO A 383 22.74 24.18 -1.28
C PRO A 383 21.61 23.34 -1.86
N ALA A 384 20.74 24.00 -2.60
CA ALA A 384 19.70 23.41 -3.45
C ALA A 384 20.27 22.43 -4.50
N PRO A 385 19.54 21.38 -4.90
CA PRO A 385 20.04 20.39 -5.84
C PRO A 385 20.10 20.99 -7.25
N ARG A 386 21.32 21.09 -7.77
CA ARG A 386 21.60 21.41 -9.16
C ARG A 386 21.12 20.27 -10.06
N ARG A 387 20.20 20.58 -10.98
CA ARG A 387 19.96 19.79 -12.20
C ARG A 387 21.28 19.56 -12.93
N GLY A 388 21.76 18.33 -12.93
CA GLY A 388 22.86 17.87 -13.76
C GLY A 388 22.43 17.85 -15.22
N ARG A 389 22.84 18.87 -15.97
CA ARG A 389 23.02 18.80 -17.42
C ARG A 389 24.21 17.89 -17.70
N THR A 390 23.98 16.73 -18.31
CA THR A 390 25.00 16.05 -19.10
C THR A 390 24.75 16.33 -20.57
N ASN A 391 25.74 16.99 -21.15
CA ASN A 391 25.92 17.20 -22.57
C ASN A 391 26.17 15.84 -23.25
N THR A 392 25.25 15.38 -24.09
CA THR A 392 25.63 14.58 -25.25
C THR A 392 25.13 15.31 -26.49
N GLN A 393 26.07 15.51 -27.41
CA GLN A 393 25.94 16.34 -28.58
C GLN A 393 24.92 15.74 -29.56
N SER A 394 24.01 16.60 -30.02
CA SER A 394 23.61 16.76 -31.43
C SER A 394 23.81 15.53 -32.34
N ARG A 395 22.73 14.76 -32.55
CA ARG A 395 22.39 14.29 -33.90
C ARG A 395 21.06 14.88 -34.29
N ARG A 396 21.16 15.81 -35.25
CA ARG A 396 20.08 16.49 -35.93
C ARG A 396 18.99 15.49 -36.34
N ARG A 397 17.75 15.82 -35.98
CA ARG A 397 16.56 15.37 -36.68
C ARG A 397 16.67 15.83 -38.14
N SER A 398 16.89 14.88 -39.04
CA SER A 398 16.48 14.98 -40.43
C SER A 398 15.42 13.93 -40.67
N SER A 399 14.23 14.38 -41.05
CA SER A 399 13.22 13.58 -41.75
C SER A 399 13.84 12.92 -42.98
N GLY A 400 13.71 11.60 -43.10
CA GLY A 400 14.03 10.84 -44.30
C GLY A 400 14.90 9.61 -44.01
N GLY A 401 14.29 8.43 -44.03
CA GLY A 401 15.02 7.17 -43.93
C GLY A 401 14.16 6.07 -43.33
N THR A 402 13.31 5.48 -44.15
CA THR A 402 12.73 4.16 -43.91
C THR A 402 13.86 3.12 -43.95
N SER A 403 14.55 2.91 -42.84
CA SER A 403 15.24 1.65 -42.57
C SER A 403 14.43 0.94 -41.48
N ASN A 404 14.08 -0.30 -41.74
CA ASN A 404 13.22 -1.14 -40.92
C ASN A 404 13.81 -1.34 -39.51
N GLU A 405 13.63 -0.39 -38.59
CA GLU A 405 13.87 -0.63 -37.17
C GLU A 405 12.82 -1.63 -36.69
N THR A 406 13.28 -2.73 -36.10
CA THR A 406 12.38 -3.75 -35.59
C THR A 406 11.60 -3.17 -34.39
N PRO A 407 10.32 -3.52 -34.19
CA PRO A 407 9.51 -2.99 -33.07
C PRO A 407 10.15 -3.17 -31.69
N LEU A 408 11.00 -4.20 -31.57
CA LEU A 408 11.78 -4.51 -30.37
C LEU A 408 12.88 -3.48 -30.11
N GLU A 409 13.52 -2.92 -31.13
CA GLU A 409 14.55 -1.88 -30.98
C GLU A 409 13.94 -0.53 -30.59
N GLN A 410 12.73 -0.23 -31.06
CA GLN A 410 11.97 0.95 -30.64
C GLN A 410 11.60 0.87 -29.15
N LEU A 411 11.10 -0.30 -28.71
CA LEU A 411 10.75 -0.55 -27.30
C LEU A 411 12.00 -0.48 -26.40
N LEU A 412 13.13 -1.05 -26.85
CA LEU A 412 14.39 -0.98 -26.10
C LEU A 412 14.97 0.44 -26.08
N GLY A 413 14.76 1.23 -27.14
CA GLY A 413 15.06 2.66 -27.19
C GLY A 413 14.22 3.48 -26.19
N GLU A 414 12.92 3.22 -26.08
CA GLU A 414 12.05 3.82 -25.07
C GLU A 414 12.46 3.46 -23.64
N LEU A 415 12.98 2.24 -23.44
CA LEU A 415 13.55 1.77 -22.18
C LEU A 415 14.98 2.28 -21.92
N GLY A 416 15.57 3.06 -22.83
CA GLY A 416 16.93 3.60 -22.72
C GLY A 416 18.05 2.57 -22.84
N ILE A 417 17.80 1.44 -23.50
CA ILE A 417 18.75 0.34 -23.71
C ILE A 417 19.20 0.36 -25.18
N SER A 418 20.43 0.80 -25.44
CA SER A 418 21.02 0.79 -26.79
C SER A 418 21.75 -0.53 -27.06
N LEU A 419 21.29 -1.30 -28.05
CA LEU A 419 22.03 -2.47 -28.54
C LEU A 419 23.07 -2.05 -29.59
N PRO A 420 24.24 -2.72 -29.65
CA PRO A 420 25.21 -2.48 -30.71
C PRO A 420 24.63 -2.88 -32.08
N ALA A 421 24.81 -2.00 -33.07
CA ALA A 421 24.28 -2.12 -34.43
C ALA A 421 24.70 -3.43 -35.12
N GLU A 422 23.86 -3.91 -36.05
CA GLU A 422 24.19 -5.04 -36.92
C GLU A 422 25.35 -4.66 -37.84
N ASP A 423 26.49 -5.34 -37.68
CA ASP A 423 27.42 -5.46 -38.81
C ASP A 423 26.82 -6.51 -39.76
N ASP A 424 26.70 -6.17 -41.05
CA ASP A 424 25.97 -6.84 -42.14
C ASP A 424 26.41 -8.29 -42.50
N ASP A 425 27.05 -9.04 -41.59
CA ASP A 425 27.48 -10.43 -41.83
C ASP A 425 26.55 -11.45 -41.14
N PRO A 426 25.67 -12.16 -41.88
CA PRO A 426 24.66 -13.09 -41.35
C PRO A 426 25.22 -14.42 -40.82
N SER A 427 26.54 -14.53 -40.58
CA SER A 427 27.20 -15.80 -40.18
C SER A 427 27.67 -15.86 -38.72
N THR A 428 27.46 -14.81 -37.92
CA THR A 428 28.03 -14.74 -36.55
C THR A 428 26.96 -14.89 -35.46
N THR A 429 26.64 -16.14 -35.09
CA THR A 429 25.85 -16.49 -33.89
C THR A 429 26.39 -15.85 -32.59
N ALA A 430 27.66 -15.45 -32.59
CA ALA A 430 28.30 -14.72 -31.50
C ALA A 430 27.67 -13.34 -31.21
N SER A 431 27.13 -12.63 -32.22
CA SER A 431 26.55 -11.30 -32.03
C SER A 431 25.19 -11.35 -31.31
N ALA A 432 24.35 -12.34 -31.65
CA ALA A 432 23.06 -12.56 -30.98
C ALA A 432 23.25 -12.99 -29.50
N GLN A 433 24.23 -13.84 -29.22
CA GLN A 433 24.56 -14.26 -27.85
C GLN A 433 25.14 -13.12 -27.01
N ALA A 434 25.93 -12.22 -27.61
CA ALA A 434 26.42 -11.01 -26.94
C ALA A 434 25.28 -10.02 -26.61
N ARG A 435 24.29 -9.85 -27.51
CA ARG A 435 23.08 -9.05 -27.26
C ARG A 435 22.23 -9.64 -26.14
N ALA A 436 22.01 -10.95 -26.14
CA ALA A 436 21.29 -11.64 -25.06
C ALA A 436 21.99 -11.51 -23.70
N ALA A 437 23.32 -11.56 -23.67
CA ALA A 437 24.12 -11.37 -22.46
C ALA A 437 24.05 -9.93 -21.91
N LEU A 438 24.02 -8.91 -22.79
CA LEU A 438 23.84 -7.53 -22.37
C LEU A 438 22.41 -7.26 -21.85
N LEU A 439 21.39 -7.83 -22.49
CA LEU A 439 20.01 -7.74 -22.01
C LEU A 439 19.82 -8.46 -20.67
N SER A 440 20.39 -9.66 -20.49
CA SER A 440 20.31 -10.37 -19.21
C SER A 440 21.04 -9.63 -18.09
N ARG A 441 22.20 -9.03 -18.39
CA ARG A 441 22.94 -8.19 -17.45
C ARG A 441 22.16 -6.93 -17.05
N THR A 442 21.62 -6.20 -18.02
CA THR A 442 20.83 -4.99 -17.73
C THR A 442 19.55 -5.30 -16.96
N LEU A 443 18.92 -6.44 -17.24
CA LEU A 443 17.78 -6.95 -16.48
C LEU A 443 18.19 -7.27 -15.03
N ALA A 444 19.29 -8.01 -14.84
CA ALA A 444 19.81 -8.33 -13.51
C ALA A 444 20.15 -7.05 -12.70
N GLU A 445 20.82 -6.07 -13.33
CA GLU A 445 21.15 -4.79 -12.71
C GLU A 445 19.88 -3.99 -12.33
N ARG A 446 18.83 -4.01 -13.17
CA ARG A 446 17.56 -3.35 -12.85
C ARG A 446 16.79 -4.06 -11.74
N ARG A 447 16.78 -5.40 -11.72
CA ARG A 447 16.17 -6.18 -10.63
C ARG A 447 16.88 -5.92 -9.30
N GLN A 448 18.21 -5.89 -9.30
CA GLN A 448 18.97 -5.57 -8.11
C GLN A 448 18.68 -4.15 -7.61
N LYS A 449 18.69 -3.15 -8.49
CA LYS A 449 18.31 -1.77 -8.13
C LYS A 449 16.89 -1.66 -7.58
N ALA A 450 15.95 -2.43 -8.13
CA ALA A 450 14.58 -2.44 -7.62
C ALA A 450 14.50 -3.04 -6.21
N ALA A 451 15.25 -4.12 -5.94
CA ALA A 451 15.37 -4.70 -4.61
C ALA A 451 16.04 -3.71 -3.63
N ASP A 452 17.15 -3.09 -4.02
CA ASP A 452 17.86 -2.10 -3.19
C ASP A 452 16.96 -0.89 -2.84
N VAL A 453 16.14 -0.42 -3.79
CA VAL A 453 15.18 0.66 -3.56
C VAL A 453 14.05 0.19 -2.64
N ALA A 454 13.53 -1.03 -2.82
CA ALA A 454 12.51 -1.58 -1.93
C ALA A 454 13.02 -1.71 -0.49
N ASP A 455 14.22 -2.24 -0.30
CA ASP A 455 14.85 -2.38 1.01
C ASP A 455 15.14 -1.00 1.63
N SER A 456 15.61 -0.04 0.83
CA SER A 456 15.81 1.33 1.31
C SER A 456 14.51 2.01 1.71
N VAL A 457 13.44 1.85 0.93
CA VAL A 457 12.12 2.42 1.26
C VAL A 457 11.59 1.78 2.55
N GLN A 458 11.67 0.45 2.66
CA GLN A 458 11.26 -0.28 3.85
C GLN A 458 12.04 0.19 5.09
N SER A 459 13.37 0.28 4.99
CA SER A 459 14.21 0.75 6.09
C SER A 459 13.90 2.19 6.49
N THR A 460 13.67 3.09 5.52
CA THR A 460 13.29 4.48 5.82
C THR A 460 11.90 4.57 6.45
N PHE A 461 10.97 3.72 6.04
CA PHE A 461 9.63 3.65 6.63
C PHE A 461 9.68 3.12 8.06
N GLU A 462 10.41 2.02 8.29
CA GLU A 462 10.61 1.46 9.63
C GLU A 462 11.29 2.46 10.56
N HIS A 463 12.30 3.18 10.07
CA HIS A 463 12.96 4.22 10.85
C HIS A 463 11.99 5.37 11.19
N ALA A 464 11.26 5.90 10.20
CA ALA A 464 10.28 6.96 10.45
C ALA A 464 9.17 6.49 11.40
N ALA A 465 8.62 5.29 11.21
CA ALA A 465 7.58 4.73 12.06
C ALA A 465 8.07 4.54 13.51
N THR A 466 9.28 4.00 13.69
CA THR A 466 9.85 3.80 15.04
C THR A 466 10.11 5.13 15.75
N THR A 467 10.62 6.15 15.04
CA THR A 467 10.80 7.49 15.63
C THR A 467 9.47 8.14 16.03
N HIS A 468 8.45 8.06 15.18
CA HIS A 468 7.13 8.60 15.52
C HIS A 468 6.46 7.84 16.67
N LEU A 469 6.62 6.52 16.73
CA LEU A 469 6.10 5.71 17.84
C LEU A 469 6.87 5.98 19.14
N SER A 470 8.19 6.18 19.10
CA SER A 470 8.97 6.55 20.28
C SER A 470 8.61 7.94 20.77
N ASP A 471 8.40 8.91 19.87
CA ASP A 471 7.98 10.26 20.20
C ASP A 471 6.56 10.27 20.79
N ALA A 472 5.63 9.53 20.19
CA ALA A 472 4.28 9.38 20.72
C ALA A 472 4.30 8.71 22.11
N ARG A 473 5.13 7.67 22.30
CA ARG A 473 5.32 7.03 23.60
C ARG A 473 5.88 8.00 24.63
N CYS A 474 6.89 8.80 24.26
CA CYS A 474 7.46 9.83 25.12
C CYS A 474 6.41 10.89 25.49
N ALA A 475 5.62 11.37 24.52
CA ALA A 475 4.54 12.32 24.76
C ALA A 475 3.46 11.74 25.69
N ILE A 476 3.06 10.48 25.50
CA ILE A 476 2.12 9.78 26.39
C ILE A 476 2.72 9.63 27.79
N GLN A 477 4.01 9.30 27.90
CA GLN A 477 4.71 9.23 29.19
C GLN A 477 4.73 10.60 29.87
N LEU A 478 5.07 11.67 29.17
CA LEU A 478 5.05 13.03 29.73
C LEU A 478 3.65 13.47 30.17
N ILE A 479 2.61 13.14 29.40
CA ILE A 479 1.22 13.43 29.78
C ILE A 479 0.85 12.60 31.02
N ARG A 480 1.19 11.31 31.03
CA ARG A 480 0.95 10.43 32.17
C ARG A 480 1.67 10.94 33.41
N ASP A 481 2.94 11.31 33.30
CA ASP A 481 3.76 11.79 34.40
C ASP A 481 3.27 13.15 34.89
N SER A 482 2.80 14.03 34.00
CA SER A 482 2.14 15.29 34.36
C SER A 482 0.83 15.06 35.12
N VAL A 483 0.00 14.11 34.66
CA VAL A 483 -1.28 13.77 35.32
C VAL A 483 -1.04 13.07 36.65
N LEU A 484 -0.02 12.22 36.75
CA LEU A 484 0.35 11.54 37.99
C LEU A 484 1.06 12.48 38.97
N ALA A 485 1.84 13.46 38.52
CA ALA A 485 2.49 14.45 39.38
C ALA A 485 1.48 15.36 40.11
N GLU A 486 0.32 15.64 39.51
CA GLU A 486 -0.77 16.38 40.14
C GLU A 486 -1.67 15.50 41.02
N SER A 487 -1.47 14.18 41.00
CA SER A 487 -2.26 13.20 41.73
C SER A 487 -1.56 12.77 43.03
N PRO A 488 -2.29 12.56 44.15
CA PRO A 488 -1.72 11.96 45.36
C PRO A 488 -1.25 10.51 45.18
N TYR A 489 -1.46 9.92 44.00
CA TYR A 489 -0.96 8.61 43.57
C TYR A 489 0.26 8.71 42.63
N ALA A 490 1.04 9.80 42.71
CA ALA A 490 2.23 10.04 41.89
C ALA A 490 3.21 8.86 41.91
N GLU A 491 3.30 8.16 43.05
CA GLU A 491 4.08 6.94 43.20
C GLU A 491 3.12 5.74 43.20
N VAL A 492 3.14 4.97 42.12
CA VAL A 492 2.33 3.76 41.98
C VAL A 492 3.01 2.65 42.77
N HIS A 493 2.65 2.52 44.05
CA HIS A 493 3.06 1.37 44.85
C HIS A 493 2.19 0.15 44.52
N LEU A 494 2.80 -1.03 44.50
CA LEU A 494 2.05 -2.27 44.42
C LEU A 494 1.30 -2.48 45.74
N VAL A 495 0.12 -3.09 45.68
CA VAL A 495 -0.69 -3.39 46.88
C VAL A 495 0.08 -4.25 47.90
N ASP A 496 1.09 -4.98 47.44
CA ASP A 496 2.01 -5.76 48.25
C ASP A 496 3.46 -5.20 48.16
N PRO A 497 4.00 -4.59 49.23
CA PRO A 497 5.37 -4.08 49.26
C PRO A 497 6.43 -5.19 49.16
N GLY A 498 6.08 -6.44 49.46
CA GLY A 498 6.96 -7.59 49.26
C GLY A 498 7.23 -7.85 47.78
N ILE A 499 6.21 -7.72 46.93
CA ILE A 499 6.34 -7.91 45.48
C ILE A 499 7.13 -6.74 44.86
N GLU A 500 6.92 -5.52 45.32
CA GLU A 500 7.69 -4.34 44.87
C GLU A 500 9.19 -4.49 45.16
N SER A 501 9.54 -5.00 46.36
CA SER A 501 10.93 -5.32 46.70
C SER A 501 11.51 -6.43 45.81
N SER A 502 10.71 -7.45 45.47
CA SER A 502 11.16 -8.54 44.58
C SER A 502 11.36 -8.08 43.13
N ILE A 503 10.52 -7.17 42.64
CA ILE A 503 10.67 -6.55 41.31
C ILE A 503 11.89 -5.63 41.29
N GLY A 504 12.16 -4.89 42.37
CA GLY A 504 13.39 -4.11 42.51
C GLY A 504 14.65 -4.99 42.43
N VAL A 505 14.65 -6.13 43.13
CA VAL A 505 15.74 -7.11 43.05
C VAL A 505 15.87 -7.69 41.64
N LEU A 506 14.76 -8.05 40.99
CA LEU A 506 14.77 -8.59 39.62
C LEU A 506 15.28 -7.55 38.61
N ALA A 507 14.90 -6.29 38.74
CA ALA A 507 15.38 -5.19 37.90
C ALA A 507 16.89 -4.97 38.07
N GLN A 508 17.39 -5.07 39.30
CA GLN A 508 18.82 -5.01 39.61
C GLN A 508 19.58 -6.19 38.99
N GLU A 509 19.04 -7.41 39.07
CA GLU A 509 19.62 -8.60 38.45
C GLU A 509 19.63 -8.50 36.93
N VAL A 510 18.55 -8.02 36.29
CA VAL A 510 18.49 -7.78 34.85
C VAL A 510 19.49 -6.73 34.42
N HIS A 511 19.65 -5.64 35.18
CA HIS A 511 20.67 -4.62 34.90
C HIS A 511 22.09 -5.19 35.02
N ASN A 512 22.34 -6.03 36.03
CA ASN A 512 23.62 -6.74 36.16
C ASN A 512 23.86 -7.72 35.00
N ILE A 513 22.83 -8.42 34.52
CA ILE A 513 22.93 -9.30 33.35
C ILE A 513 23.19 -8.49 32.08
N ALA A 514 22.51 -7.35 31.89
CA ALA A 514 22.73 -6.46 30.76
C ALA A 514 24.15 -5.91 30.74
N ASN A 515 24.67 -5.43 31.88
CA ASN A 515 26.05 -4.95 31.99
C ASN A 515 27.07 -6.07 31.74
N ARG A 516 26.76 -7.30 32.16
CA ARG A 516 27.60 -8.47 31.84
C ARG A 516 27.54 -8.83 30.36
N LEU A 517 26.37 -8.71 29.72
CA LEU A 517 26.19 -8.98 28.31
C LEU A 517 26.93 -7.94 27.46
N GLU A 518 26.83 -6.66 27.81
CA GLU A 518 27.58 -5.58 27.15
C GLU A 518 29.10 -5.76 27.35
N GLY A 519 29.52 -6.19 28.55
CA GLY A 519 30.89 -6.62 28.81
C GLY A 519 31.34 -7.74 27.86
N VAL A 520 30.54 -8.82 27.74
CA VAL A 520 30.81 -9.96 26.84
C VAL A 520 30.78 -9.54 25.37
N GLU A 521 29.88 -8.64 24.97
CA GLU A 521 29.80 -8.12 23.60
C GLU A 521 31.02 -7.24 23.28
N SER A 522 31.50 -6.44 24.24
CA SER A 522 32.74 -5.67 24.10
C SER A 522 33.99 -6.58 24.05
N GLU A 523 34.02 -7.66 24.82
CA GLU A 523 35.05 -8.70 24.76
C GLU A 523 35.00 -9.47 23.43
N ALA A 524 33.81 -9.81 22.94
CA ALA A 524 33.61 -10.45 21.64
C ALA A 524 34.02 -9.52 20.49
N ALA A 525 33.70 -8.23 20.57
CA ALA A 525 34.08 -7.22 19.60
C ALA A 525 35.60 -6.99 19.58
N THR A 526 36.27 -6.98 20.74
CA THR A 526 37.74 -6.88 20.82
C THR A 526 38.43 -8.13 20.27
N LEU A 527 37.90 -9.33 20.54
CA LEU A 527 38.40 -10.59 19.96
C LEU A 527 38.18 -10.65 18.44
N ALA A 528 37.03 -10.19 17.94
CA ALA A 528 36.75 -10.10 16.51
C ALA A 528 37.69 -9.12 15.80
N ARG A 529 37.98 -7.96 16.43
CA ARG A 529 38.94 -6.97 15.91
C ARG A 529 40.37 -7.52 15.90
N GLY A 530 40.78 -8.26 16.92
CA GLY A 530 42.08 -8.93 16.98
C GLY A 530 42.26 -10.03 15.91
N ARG A 531 41.18 -10.74 15.57
CA ARG A 531 41.17 -11.75 14.49
C ARG A 531 41.26 -11.10 13.10
N ASN A 532 40.61 -9.95 12.92
CA ASN A 532 40.70 -9.18 11.68
C ASN A 532 42.08 -8.51 11.52
N ALA A 533 42.72 -8.03 12.58
CA ALA A 533 44.08 -7.49 12.50
C ALA A 533 45.11 -8.52 11.99
N LYS A 534 45.02 -9.78 12.42
CA LYS A 534 45.84 -10.88 11.88
C LYS A 534 45.50 -11.22 10.43
N ARG A 535 44.20 -11.16 10.07
CA ARG A 535 43.75 -11.35 8.69
C ARG A 535 44.27 -10.24 7.78
N ASP A 536 44.26 -9.00 8.23
CA ASP A 536 44.76 -7.84 7.49
C ASP A 536 46.30 -7.82 7.41
N GLU A 537 47.00 -8.34 8.42
CA GLU A 537 48.45 -8.59 8.36
C GLU A 537 48.79 -9.66 7.30
N ILE A 538 47.98 -10.72 7.20
CA ILE A 538 48.14 -11.73 6.15
C ILE A 538 47.82 -11.09 4.78
N ILE A 539 46.70 -10.40 4.63
CA ILE A 539 46.32 -9.76 3.36
C ILE A 539 47.38 -8.75 2.90
N SER A 540 47.93 -7.94 3.81
CA SER A 540 49.01 -6.99 3.49
C SER A 540 50.34 -7.66 3.14
N ARG A 541 50.66 -8.83 3.72
CA ARG A 541 51.82 -9.64 3.34
C ARG A 541 51.68 -10.25 1.95
N TRP A 542 50.46 -10.62 1.55
CA TRP A 542 50.20 -11.18 0.23
C TRP A 542 50.02 -10.10 -0.86
N ALA A 543 49.45 -8.95 -0.52
CA ALA A 543 49.30 -7.81 -1.43
C ALA A 543 50.63 -7.14 -1.81
N ARG A 544 51.71 -7.31 -1.01
CA ARG A 544 53.06 -6.83 -1.37
C ARG A 544 53.82 -7.73 -2.35
N ARG A 545 53.22 -8.84 -2.80
CA ARG A 545 53.87 -9.82 -3.70
C ARG A 545 53.21 -9.97 -5.08
N SER A 546 52.26 -9.10 -5.45
CA SER A 546 51.77 -9.00 -6.84
C SER A 546 52.43 -7.84 -7.57
#